data_AF-A0A1H9QUN5-F1
#
_entry.id   AF-A0A1H9QUN5-F1
#
_cell.length_a   1.000
_cell.length_b   1.000
_cell.length_c   1.000
_cell.angle_alpha   90.00
_cell.angle_beta   90.00
_cell.angle_gamma   90.00
#
_symmetry.space_group_name_H-M   'P 1'
#
loop_
_entity.id
_entity.type
_entity.pdbx_description
1 polymer ?
#
loop_
_entity_poly.entity_id
_entity_poly.type
_entity_poly.pdbx_seq_one_letter_code
_entity_poly.pdbx_strand_id
1 'polypeptide(L)'
;MFLFEQEAQIGDDRQDLLEILRMRFGAIPPSLEEQLYQLQDYATLERLILVAANAPTLQVFIEEVNEGNDSFKIVGDRFNPLQQLYEKGDKDEK
;
A
#
# COMPACT_ATOMS: atom_id res chain seq x y z
N MET A 1 14.53 7.44 -26.87
CA MET A 1 15.15 6.75 -25.73
C MET A 1 14.36 6.91 -24.43
N PHE A 2 13.29 7.72 -24.38
CA PHE A 2 12.63 8.16 -23.13
C PHE A 2 11.44 7.29 -22.67
N LEU A 3 10.81 6.52 -23.57
CA LEU A 3 9.66 5.67 -23.23
C LEU A 3 10.06 4.36 -22.53
N PHE A 4 11.14 3.73 -22.98
CA PHE A 4 11.64 2.47 -22.39
C PHE A 4 12.15 2.64 -20.95
N GLU A 5 12.69 3.81 -20.61
CA GLU A 5 13.16 4.09 -19.24
C GLU A 5 12.00 4.28 -18.26
N GLN A 6 10.89 4.90 -18.70
CA GLN A 6 9.67 5.05 -17.88
C GLN A 6 8.99 3.71 -17.63
N GLU A 7 8.88 2.84 -18.65
CA GLU A 7 8.30 1.51 -18.49
C GLU A 7 9.13 0.62 -17.54
N ALA A 8 10.46 0.74 -17.59
CA ALA A 8 11.35 0.04 -16.66
C ALA A 8 11.18 0.53 -15.21
N GLN A 9 11.10 1.86 -15.00
CA GLN A 9 10.87 2.45 -13.67
C GLN A 9 9.52 2.04 -13.07
N ILE A 10 8.46 2.01 -13.88
CA ILE A 10 7.14 1.52 -13.44
C ILE A 10 7.19 0.05 -13.02
N GLY A 11 7.99 -0.77 -13.73
CA GLY A 11 8.22 -2.16 -13.37
C GLY A 11 8.93 -2.32 -12.03
N ASP A 12 9.98 -1.53 -11.81
CA ASP A 12 10.77 -1.52 -10.58
C ASP A 12 9.94 -1.03 -9.38
N ASP A 13 9.22 0.08 -9.51
CA ASP A 13 8.38 0.64 -8.44
C ASP A 13 7.24 -0.30 -8.04
N ARG A 14 6.68 -1.06 -8.99
CA ARG A 14 5.68 -2.09 -8.70
C ARG A 14 6.28 -3.23 -7.88
N GLN A 15 7.49 -3.65 -8.24
CA GLN A 15 8.18 -4.70 -7.49
C GLN A 15 8.50 -4.23 -6.07
N ASP A 16 8.94 -2.99 -5.92
CA ASP A 16 9.18 -2.38 -4.61
C ASP A 16 7.91 -2.33 -3.76
N LEU A 17 6.77 -1.95 -4.34
CA LEU A 17 5.48 -1.96 -3.66
C LEU A 17 5.10 -3.37 -3.16
N LEU A 18 5.27 -4.40 -4.01
CA LEU A 18 4.98 -5.79 -3.63
C LEU A 18 5.85 -6.25 -2.46
N GLU A 19 7.15 -5.92 -2.50
CA GLU A 19 8.08 -6.28 -1.42
C GLU A 19 7.77 -5.52 -0.12
N ILE A 20 7.40 -4.24 -0.18
CA ILE A 20 6.94 -3.48 1.00
C ILE A 20 5.71 -4.14 1.63
N LEU A 21 4.71 -4.52 0.82
CA LEU A 21 3.51 -5.20 1.32
C LEU A 21 3.85 -6.54 1.97
N ARG A 22 4.75 -7.32 1.35
CA ARG A 22 5.21 -8.60 1.90
C ARG A 22 5.97 -8.43 3.21
N MET A 23 6.84 -7.42 3.30
CA MET A 23 7.58 -7.11 4.52
C MET A 23 6.65 -6.66 5.67
N ARG A 24 5.62 -5.87 5.38
CA ARG A 24 4.72 -5.34 6.42
C ARG A 24 3.61 -6.29 6.83
N PHE A 25 3.02 -7.00 5.88
CA PHE A 25 1.80 -7.77 6.10
C PHE A 25 1.98 -9.28 5.91
N GLY A 26 3.16 -9.74 5.47
CA GLY A 26 3.42 -11.14 5.17
C GLY A 26 2.86 -11.57 3.82
N ALA A 27 2.25 -12.75 3.74
CA ALA A 27 1.68 -13.23 2.49
C ALA A 27 0.50 -12.34 2.06
N ILE A 28 0.53 -11.86 0.81
CA ILE A 28 -0.56 -11.09 0.20
C ILE A 28 -1.43 -12.00 -0.68
N PRO A 29 -2.73 -11.69 -0.86
CA PRO A 29 -3.60 -12.43 -1.76
C PRO A 29 -3.13 -12.36 -3.22
N PRO A 30 -3.16 -13.48 -3.98
CA PRO A 30 -2.81 -13.47 -5.41
C PRO A 30 -3.62 -12.46 -6.23
N SER A 31 -4.89 -12.26 -5.88
CA SER A 31 -5.76 -11.27 -6.53
C SER A 31 -5.28 -9.84 -6.35
N LEU A 32 -4.65 -9.51 -5.21
CA LEU A 32 -4.06 -8.19 -4.99
C LEU A 32 -2.79 -8.02 -5.83
N GLU A 33 -1.94 -9.05 -5.89
CA GLU A 33 -0.74 -9.04 -6.73
C GLU A 33 -1.10 -8.82 -8.20
N GLU A 34 -2.09 -9.56 -8.72
CA GLU A 34 -2.61 -9.37 -10.08
C GLU A 34 -3.13 -7.95 -10.33
N GLN A 35 -3.88 -7.36 -9.38
CA GLN A 35 -4.36 -5.99 -9.49
C GLN A 35 -3.22 -4.98 -9.60
N LEU A 36 -2.17 -5.13 -8.79
CA LEU A 36 -1.00 -4.25 -8.83
C LEU A 36 -0.22 -4.39 -10.16
N TYR A 37 -0.16 -5.58 -10.75
CA TYR A 37 0.42 -5.80 -12.08
C TYR A 37 -0.35 -5.12 -13.21
N GLN A 38 -1.64 -4.86 -13.05
CA GLN A 38 -2.44 -4.14 -14.05
C GLN A 38 -2.26 -2.61 -13.96
N LEU A 39 -1.67 -2.08 -12.89
CA LEU A 39 -1.45 -0.64 -12.74
C LEU A 39 -0.32 -0.18 -13.68
N GLN A 40 -0.64 0.77 -14.56
CA GLN A 40 0.31 1.41 -15.48
C GLN A 40 0.49 2.90 -15.20
N ASP A 41 -0.24 3.44 -14.22
CA ASP A 41 -0.16 4.85 -13.85
C ASP A 41 0.88 5.05 -12.74
N TYR A 42 1.93 5.80 -13.07
CA TYR A 42 3.04 6.11 -12.18
C TYR A 42 2.57 6.82 -10.90
N ALA A 43 1.70 7.81 -11.04
CA ALA A 43 1.20 8.58 -9.89
C ALA A 43 0.41 7.69 -8.92
N THR A 44 -0.34 6.71 -9.44
CA THR A 44 -1.05 5.73 -8.62
C THR A 44 -0.08 4.81 -7.88
N LEU A 45 1.00 4.34 -8.52
CA LEU A 45 2.01 3.49 -7.87
C LEU A 45 2.74 4.22 -6.74
N GLU A 46 3.23 5.44 -6.98
CA GLU A 46 3.88 6.26 -5.94
C GLU A 46 2.95 6.49 -4.74
N ARG A 47 1.68 6.81 -5.02
CA ARG A 47 0.65 6.96 -3.98
C ARG A 47 0.50 5.68 -3.17
N LEU A 48 0.37 4.53 -3.84
CA LEU A 48 0.21 3.24 -3.17
C LEU A 48 1.45 2.85 -2.36
N ILE A 49 2.66 3.24 -2.75
CA ILE A 49 3.86 3.06 -1.90
C ILE A 49 3.70 3.81 -0.58
N LEU A 50 3.21 5.06 -0.61
CA LEU A 50 2.94 5.83 0.60
C LEU A 50 1.82 5.20 1.46
N VAL A 51 0.76 4.68 0.84
CA VAL A 51 -0.28 3.94 1.56
C VAL A 51 0.28 2.68 2.20
N ALA A 52 1.03 1.91 1.43
CA ALA A 52 1.65 0.69 1.88
C ALA A 52 2.61 0.92 3.03
N ALA A 53 3.20 2.12 3.20
CA ALA A 53 4.02 2.43 4.38
C ALA A 53 3.20 2.80 5.62
N ASN A 54 2.04 3.43 5.46
CA ASN A 54 1.28 4.05 6.55
C ASN A 54 0.02 3.28 6.96
N ALA A 55 -0.54 2.44 6.10
CA ALA A 55 -1.75 1.68 6.43
C ALA A 55 -1.53 0.77 7.66
N PRO A 56 -2.42 0.75 8.66
CA PRO A 56 -2.27 -0.10 9.84
C PRO A 56 -2.47 -1.59 9.52
N THR A 57 -3.23 -1.91 8.47
CA THR A 57 -3.53 -3.28 8.06
C THR A 57 -3.57 -3.42 6.54
N LEU A 58 -3.41 -4.67 6.06
CA LEU A 58 -3.56 -4.99 4.64
C LEU A 58 -4.97 -4.67 4.12
N GLN A 59 -6.00 -4.83 4.96
CA GLN A 59 -7.38 -4.52 4.59
C GLN A 59 -7.55 -3.03 4.27
N VAL A 60 -6.97 -2.14 5.08
CA VAL A 60 -6.98 -0.69 4.81
C VAL A 60 -6.24 -0.37 3.51
N PHE A 61 -5.13 -1.04 3.23
CA PHE A 61 -4.44 -0.89 1.95
C PHE A 61 -5.30 -1.32 0.76
N ILE A 62 -6.00 -2.46 0.86
CA ILE A 62 -6.89 -2.97 -0.19
C ILE A 62 -8.06 -1.99 -0.46
N GLU A 63 -8.62 -1.38 0.58
CA GLU A 63 -9.65 -0.34 0.42
C GLU A 63 -9.12 0.83 -0.44
N GLU A 64 -7.91 1.31 -0.16
CA GLU A 64 -7.28 2.41 -0.90
C GLU A 64 -6.89 2.06 -2.35
N VAL A 65 -6.61 0.78 -2.63
CA VAL A 65 -6.44 0.28 -4.01
C VAL A 65 -7.77 0.37 -4.77
N ASN A 66 -8.89 0.03 -4.12
CA ASN A 66 -10.21 0.03 -4.74
C ASN A 66 -10.85 1.44 -4.86
N GLU A 67 -10.51 2.37 -3.96
CA GLU A 67 -11.01 3.75 -4.02
C GLU A 67 -10.41 4.57 -5.20
N GLY A 68 -9.27 4.14 -5.75
CA GLY A 68 -8.64 4.81 -6.88
C GLY A 68 -8.09 6.20 -6.54
N ASN A 69 -8.11 7.13 -7.51
CA ASN A 69 -7.48 8.45 -7.39
C ASN A 69 -8.37 9.56 -6.79
N ASP A 70 -9.65 9.30 -6.55
CA ASP A 70 -10.62 10.35 -6.19
C ASP A 70 -10.69 10.67 -4.67
N SER A 71 -10.06 9.87 -3.80
CA SER A 71 -10.31 9.90 -2.35
C SER A 71 -9.06 10.11 -1.48
N PHE A 72 -7.89 10.42 -2.06
CA PHE A 72 -6.66 10.31 -1.29
C PHE A 72 -6.40 11.47 -0.32
N LYS A 73 -6.54 11.17 0.99
CA LYS A 73 -6.03 12.02 2.07
C LYS A 73 -5.30 11.16 3.10
N ILE A 74 -3.96 11.16 3.09
CA ILE A 74 -3.12 10.58 4.17
C ILE A 74 -3.19 11.50 5.41
N VAL A 75 -4.37 11.65 6.00
CA VAL A 75 -4.56 12.45 7.21
C VAL A 75 -5.55 11.75 8.12
N GLY A 76 -5.26 11.78 9.43
CA GLY A 76 -6.09 11.18 10.48
C GLY A 76 -5.55 9.86 11.02
N ASP A 77 -6.08 9.44 12.18
CA ASP A 77 -5.61 8.28 12.95
C ASP A 77 -5.74 6.94 12.20
N ARG A 78 -6.51 6.90 11.10
CA ARG A 78 -6.72 5.71 10.23
C ARG A 78 -5.43 5.24 9.54
N PHE A 79 -4.42 6.10 9.38
CA PHE A 79 -3.12 5.78 8.77
C PHE A 79 -1.99 5.73 9.80
N ASN A 80 -2.30 5.49 11.07
CA ASN A 80 -1.26 5.28 12.08
C ASN A 80 -0.78 3.82 12.05
N PRO A 81 0.47 3.54 11.62
CA PRO A 81 0.98 2.17 11.52
C PRO A 81 1.12 1.47 12.88
N LEU A 82 1.00 2.20 13.99
CA LEU A 82 1.08 1.68 15.35
C LEU A 82 -0.30 1.46 16.00
N GLN A 83 -1.40 1.73 15.30
CA GLN A 83 -2.75 1.67 15.89
C GLN A 83 -3.06 0.32 16.55
N GLN A 84 -2.67 -0.79 15.90
CA GLN A 84 -2.85 -2.14 16.45
C GLN A 84 -2.05 -2.41 17.73
N LEU A 85 -0.92 -1.72 17.94
CA LEU A 85 -0.13 -1.84 19.17
C LEU A 85 -0.84 -1.14 20.33
N TYR A 86 -1.45 0.01 20.08
CA TYR A 86 -2.21 0.75 21.10
C TYR A 86 -3.48 0.00 21.52
N GLU A 87 -4.20 -0.64 20.58
CA GLU A 87 -5.39 -1.44 20.91
C GLU A 87 -5.08 -2.70 21.74
N LYS A 88 -3.85 -3.21 21.65
CA LYS A 88 -3.43 -4.40 22.39
C LYS A 88 -3.02 -4.06 23.83
N GLY A 89 -2.40 -2.90 24.04
CA GLY A 89 -2.02 -2.42 25.37
C GLY A 89 -3.20 -2.09 26.30
N ASP A 90 -4.34 -1.65 25.76
CA ASP A 90 -5.53 -1.30 26.55
C ASP A 90 -6.28 -2.53 27.11
N LYS A 91 -6.05 -3.73 26.55
CA LYS A 91 -6.72 -4.97 26.97
C LYS A 91 -6.03 -5.71 28.12
N ASP A 92 -4.78 -5.37 28.43
CA ASP A 92 -4.00 -6.01 29.50
C ASP A 92 -4.09 -5.26 30.84
N GLU A 93 -4.81 -4.13 30.92
CA GLU A 93 -4.93 -3.29 32.13
C GLU A 93 -6.33 -3.31 32.79
N LYS A 94 -7.17 -4.33 32.51
CA LYS A 94 -8.46 -4.52 33.20
C LYS A 94 -8.62 -5.90 33.85
#